data_AF-A0A3D5DKL6-F1
#
_entry.id   AF-A0A3D5DKL6-F1
#
_cell.length_a   1.000
_cell.length_b   1.000
_cell.length_c   1.000
_cell.angle_alpha   90.00
_cell.angle_beta   90.00
_cell.angle_gamma   90.00
#
_symmetry.space_group_name_H-M   'P 1'
#
loop_
_entity.id
_entity.type
_entity.pdbx_description
1 polymer ?
#
loop_
_entity_poly.entity_id
_entity_poly.type
_entity_poly.pdbx_seq_one_letter_code
_entity_poly.pdbx_strand_id
1 'polypeptide(L)' 'MLLEPIRGGCSDGKTCPALYRTDRGTVVIQGWTVTDPEALRQLSLPGGEQAVEIPAEMVTEVLGAC' A
#
# COMPACT_ATOMS: atom_id res chain seq x y z
N MET A 1 7.74 -15.38 6.65
CA MET A 1 7.96 -14.16 5.86
C MET A 1 8.68 -13.19 6.76
N LEU A 2 9.90 -12.83 6.40
CA LEU A 2 10.63 -11.73 7.03
C LEU A 2 10.26 -10.42 6.34
N LEU A 3 10.12 -9.35 7.13
CA LEU A 3 9.73 -8.02 6.65
C LEU A 3 10.83 -7.01 7.01
N GLU A 4 11.46 -6.43 6.00
CA GLU A 4 12.44 -5.36 6.17
C GLU A 4 11.77 -4.01 5.84
N PRO A 5 11.75 -3.03 6.76
CA PRO A 5 11.13 -1.74 6.51
C PRO A 5 11.92 -0.96 5.45
N ILE A 6 11.25 -0.56 4.37
CA ILE A 6 11.81 0.34 3.34
C ILE A 6 11.49 1.80 3.70
N ARG A 7 10.23 2.06 4.10
CA ARG A 7 9.71 3.39 4.44
C ARG A 7 8.53 3.22 5.39
N GLY A 8 8.30 4.16 6.32
CA GLY A 8 7.19 4.02 7.28
C GLY A 8 7.21 4.97 8.48
N GLY A 9 8.05 6.01 8.44
CA GLY A 9 8.14 7.01 9.49
C GLY A 9 7.84 8.40 8.94
N CYS A 10 6.84 9.06 9.50
CA CYS A 10 6.60 10.48 9.31
C CYS A 10 6.86 11.20 10.64
N SER A 11 7.70 12.23 10.59
CA SER A 11 8.20 12.99 11.76
C SER A 11 7.11 13.78 12.48
N ASP A 12 5.94 13.88 11.86
CA ASP A 12 4.80 14.75 12.18
C ASP A 12 3.66 14.01 12.90
N GLY A 13 3.91 12.82 13.45
CA GLY A 13 2.98 12.11 14.32
C GLY A 13 1.77 11.49 13.60
N LYS A 14 1.74 11.52 12.26
CA LYS A 14 0.76 10.83 11.43
C LYS A 14 1.26 9.43 11.08
N THR A 15 0.37 8.46 11.11
CA THR A 15 0.64 7.07 10.69
C THR A 15 0.78 7.04 9.17
N CYS A 16 1.98 7.32 8.67
CA CYS A 16 2.27 7.11 7.26
C CYS A 16 2.29 5.61 6.97
N PRO A 17 1.75 5.18 5.82
CA PRO A 17 1.75 3.77 5.51
C PRO A 17 3.18 3.25 5.36
N ALA A 18 3.42 2.07 5.91
CA ALA A 18 4.72 1.42 5.88
C ALA A 18 4.84 0.47 4.69
N LEU A 19 5.98 0.53 4.02
CA LEU A 19 6.37 -0.36 2.93
C LEU A 19 7.48 -1.28 3.44
N TYR A 20 7.29 -2.59 3.27
CA TYR A 20 8.22 -3.62 3.68
C TYR A 20 8.66 -4.45 2.49
N ARG A 21 9.95 -4.77 2.42
CA ARG A 21 10.48 -5.80 1.53
C ARG A 21 10.32 -7.16 2.19
N THR A 22 9.90 -8.15 1.43
CA THR A 22 9.87 -9.54 1.87
C THR A 22 11.13 -10.28 1.43
N ASP A 23 11.45 -11.35 2.16
CA ASP A 23 12.46 -12.35 1.79
C ASP A 23 12.17 -13.11 0.48
N ARG A 24 11.00 -12.90 -0.14
CA ARG A 24 10.57 -13.55 -1.39
C ARG A 24 10.67 -12.66 -2.62
N GLY A 25 11.26 -11.47 -2.48
CA GLY A 25 11.33 -10.50 -3.58
C GLY A 25 10.01 -9.77 -3.88
N THR A 26 8.99 -9.91 -3.02
CA THR A 26 7.75 -9.12 -3.08
C THR A 26 7.77 -8.01 -2.03
N VAL A 27 6.82 -7.07 -2.11
CA VAL A 27 6.62 -6.02 -1.09
C VAL A 27 5.30 -6.22 -0.34
N VAL A 28 5.26 -5.78 0.90
CA VAL A 28 4.02 -5.62 1.69
C VAL A 28 3.83 -4.14 1.95
N ILE A 29 2.63 -3.65 1.67
CA ILE A 29 2.27 -2.26 1.88
C ILE A 29 1.13 -2.18 2.90
N GLN A 30 1.32 -1.37 3.93
CA GLN A 30 0.25 -0.96 4.83
C GLN A 30 -0.52 0.18 4.17
N GLY A 31 -1.82 0.29 4.45
CA GLY A 31 -2.67 1.39 4.00
C GLY A 31 -4.00 1.38 4.75
N TRP A 32 -4.94 2.23 4.33
CA TRP A 32 -6.29 2.25 4.86
C TRP A 32 -7.19 1.33 4.04
N THR A 33 -7.90 0.41 4.68
CA THR A 33 -8.81 -0.50 3.97
C THR A 33 -9.85 0.28 3.18
N VAL A 34 -9.97 -0.01 1.89
CA VAL A 34 -11.05 0.56 1.06
C VAL A 34 -12.35 -0.14 1.43
N THR A 35 -13.32 0.62 1.94
CA THR A 35 -14.64 0.10 2.33
C THR A 35 -15.78 0.59 1.43
N ASP A 36 -15.50 1.50 0.49
CA ASP A 36 -16.51 1.99 -0.45
C ASP A 36 -16.91 0.88 -1.44
N PRO A 37 -18.19 0.44 -1.43
CA PRO A 37 -18.65 -0.63 -2.30
C PRO A 37 -18.51 -0.30 -3.79
N GLU A 38 -18.67 0.96 -4.18
CA GLU A 38 -18.60 1.33 -5.60
C GLU A 38 -17.16 1.31 -6.10
N ALA A 39 -16.21 1.85 -5.32
CA ALA A 39 -14.78 1.72 -5.61
C ALA A 39 -14.36 0.24 -5.69
N LEU A 40 -14.78 -0.60 -4.75
CA LEU A 40 -14.45 -2.03 -4.73
C LEU A 40 -15.01 -2.79 -5.95
N ARG A 41 -16.20 -2.43 -6.44
CA ARG A 41 -16.79 -3.03 -7.64
C ARG A 41 -15.97 -2.76 -8.90
N GLN A 42 -15.24 -1.65 -8.95
CA GLN A 42 -14.37 -1.32 -10.10
C GLN A 42 -13.07 -2.15 -10.11
N LEU A 43 -12.62 -2.63 -8.95
CA LEU A 43 -11.34 -3.35 -8.81
C LEU A 43 -11.41 -4.84 -9.14
N SER A 44 -12.62 -5.44 -9.21
CA SER A 44 -12.83 -6.87 -9.50
C SER A 44 -11.91 -7.82 -8.71
N LEU A 45 -11.76 -7.59 -7.40
CA LEU A 45 -10.81 -8.32 -6.54
C LEU A 45 -11.16 -9.81 -6.40
N PRO A 46 -10.24 -10.74 -6.70
CA PRO A 46 -10.35 -12.15 -6.37
C PRO A 46 -10.48 -12.43 -4.87
N GLY A 47 -11.00 -13.62 -4.54
CA GLY A 47 -11.09 -14.08 -3.15
C GLY A 47 -9.72 -14.16 -2.49
N GLY A 48 -9.60 -13.54 -1.30
CA GLY A 48 -8.34 -13.49 -0.54
C GLY A 48 -7.51 -12.22 -0.78
N GLU A 49 -7.95 -11.33 -1.67
CA GLU A 49 -7.32 -10.02 -1.88
C GLU A 49 -8.03 -8.90 -1.10
N GLN A 50 -7.29 -7.83 -0.81
CA GLN A 50 -7.79 -6.64 -0.13
C GLN A 50 -7.24 -5.39 -0.81
N ALA A 51 -8.09 -4.37 -0.97
CA ALA A 51 -7.66 -3.05 -1.42
C ALA A 51 -7.36 -2.17 -0.20
N VAL A 52 -6.23 -1.47 -0.28
CA VAL A 52 -5.85 -0.42 0.66
C VAL A 52 -5.53 0.86 -0.09
N GLU A 53 -5.90 1.99 0.48
CA GLU A 53 -5.49 3.31 0.06
C GLU A 53 -4.19 3.72 0.74
N ILE A 54 -3.35 4.42 -0.02
CA ILE A 54 -2.09 5.00 0.44
C ILE A 54 -1.94 6.39 -0.18
N PRO A 55 -1.11 7.28 0.39
CA PRO A 55 -0.80 8.56 -0.22
C PRO A 55 -0.01 8.36 -1.52
N ALA A 56 -0.39 9.09 -2.58
CA ALA A 56 0.19 8.99 -3.91
C ALA A 56 1.71 9.28 -3.93
N GLU A 57 2.19 10.12 -3.01
CA GLU A 57 3.61 10.45 -2.85
C GLU A 57 4.49 9.24 -2.47
N MET A 58 3.89 8.14 -2.00
CA MET A 58 4.61 6.90 -1.72
C MET A 58 5.00 6.13 -2.98
N VAL A 59 4.24 6.31 -4.05
CA VAL A 59 4.38 5.58 -5.32
C VAL A 59 4.53 6.55 -6.49
N THR A 60 5.13 7.72 -6.24
CA THR A 60 5.31 8.78 -7.25
C THR A 60 6.04 8.28 -8.49
N GLU A 61 7.03 7.41 -8.37
CA GLU A 61 7.71 6.81 -9.54
C GLU A 61 6.75 5.95 -10.39
N VAL A 62 5.81 5.25 -9.75
CA VAL A 62 4.80 4.43 -10.43
C VAL A 62 3.73 5.31 -11.07
N LEU A 63 3.31 6.38 -10.38
CA LEU A 63 2.30 7.32 -10.84
C LEU A 63 2.84 8.37 -11.85
N GLY A 64 4.17 8.52 -11.91
CA GLY A 64 4.89 9.48 -12.76
C GLY A 64 5.62 8.84 -13.94
N ALA A 65 5.29 7.61 -14.32
CA ALA A 65 5.66 7.03 -15.61
C ALA A 65 4.67 7.48 -16.70
N CYS A 66 4.76 8.75 -17.09
CA CYS A 66 4.23 9.34 -18.32
C CYS A 66 5.19 10.44 -18.79
#